data_AF-A0A180GW99-F1
#
_entry.id   AF-A0A180GW99-F1
#
_cell.length_a   1.000
_cell.length_b   1.000
_cell.length_c   1.000
_cell.angle_alpha   90.00
_cell.angle_beta   90.00
_cell.angle_gamma   90.00
#
_symmetry.space_group_name_H-M   'P 1'
#
loop_
_entity.id
_entity.type
_entity.pdbx_description
1 polymer ?
#
loop_
_entity_poly.entity_id
_entity_poly.type
_entity_poly.pdbx_seq_one_letter_code
_entity_poly.pdbx_strand_id
1 'polypeptide(L)'
;MAVLSRRILFCVVLCTIGITHLALCSLEATALDRVTEQLPSCSLEDVAPIEHINHAESSSGSYQFGRVPEQLQETHTGLSLWNSMAKLEDEIVELLQFEHEYYPGPLKISMLPAPEQVKTINSFFRTFSDLESLNKSPTPSEAEIMLKVLQFLLLMRLEIQRTQRGASAVTEKIEIAKPTVVVDLVALHTKLLVHKLGNNFFDSFESVVPDITFLESGAAMGYFRGAITALPEEDKQSAVHAVLTTILAHEREIFPETVHRSTQFIKICTGFRNSKLLLPEHIATLVNILENPEAALGNSTGRRIQYQLVFYLFDSIKRDTNIMIEALKHSCDRGVFQSKLGFMGMYLKKYRNRFLDGRYKHTEQELSPMGSLARTYEPFRNWIFIVLHETFGHKTHSELHEEIGKARYDLWMRDLSNDELVQLLHVLPSDRFWHYVHATKSGLTESEHGHWPTSDIIRLIID
;
A
#
# COMPACT_ATOMS: atom_id res chain seq x y z
N MET A 1 25.59 -29.67 8.07
CA MET A 1 25.37 -28.79 9.23
C MET A 1 24.86 -27.40 8.81
N ALA A 2 25.54 -26.64 7.94
CA ALA A 2 25.07 -25.32 7.49
C ALA A 2 23.78 -25.31 6.64
N VAL A 3 23.52 -26.38 5.87
CA VAL A 3 22.25 -26.53 5.11
C VAL A 3 21.07 -26.84 6.04
N LEU A 4 21.34 -27.57 7.13
CA LEU A 4 20.35 -27.87 8.15
C LEU A 4 20.04 -26.62 8.98
N SER A 5 21.04 -25.81 9.35
CA SER A 5 20.81 -24.55 10.08
C SER A 5 20.08 -23.50 9.24
N ARG A 6 20.28 -23.46 7.91
CA ARG A 6 19.57 -22.54 6.99
C ARG A 6 18.11 -22.94 6.74
N ARG A 7 17.84 -24.23 6.59
CA ARG A 7 16.48 -24.77 6.56
C ARG A 7 15.79 -24.59 7.91
N ILE A 8 16.50 -24.81 9.00
CA ILE A 8 16.01 -24.52 10.36
C ILE A 8 15.77 -23.02 10.54
N LEU A 9 16.56 -22.09 9.99
CA LEU A 9 16.31 -20.65 10.15
C LEU A 9 15.12 -20.16 9.32
N PHE A 10 14.96 -20.64 8.07
CA PHE A 10 13.80 -20.30 7.22
C PHE A 10 12.52 -20.99 7.70
N CYS A 11 12.60 -22.26 8.12
CA CYS A 11 11.52 -22.94 8.82
C CYS A 11 11.30 -22.35 10.21
N VAL A 12 12.28 -21.80 10.92
CA VAL A 12 12.06 -21.08 12.18
C VAL A 12 11.40 -19.73 11.91
N VAL A 13 11.67 -19.04 10.79
CA VAL A 13 10.94 -17.82 10.41
C VAL A 13 9.50 -18.15 10.02
N LEU A 14 9.27 -19.12 9.13
CA LEU A 14 7.92 -19.55 8.73
C LEU A 14 7.16 -20.29 9.85
N CYS A 15 7.84 -21.08 10.69
CA CYS A 15 7.25 -21.66 11.90
C CYS A 15 7.11 -20.61 13.00
N THR A 16 7.93 -19.57 13.13
CA THR A 16 7.62 -18.48 14.08
C THR A 16 6.39 -17.73 13.62
N ILE A 17 6.18 -17.53 12.31
CA ILE A 17 4.98 -16.94 11.72
C ILE A 17 3.75 -17.86 11.92
N GLY A 18 3.91 -19.16 11.69
CA GLY A 18 2.86 -20.17 11.91
C GLY A 18 2.58 -20.49 13.39
N ILE A 19 3.58 -20.40 14.27
CA ILE A 19 3.46 -20.59 15.73
C ILE A 19 2.93 -19.31 16.38
N THR A 20 3.22 -18.11 15.88
CA THR A 20 2.49 -16.90 16.28
C THR A 20 1.03 -16.99 15.86
N HIS A 21 0.72 -17.55 14.70
CA HIS A 21 -0.66 -17.81 14.27
C HIS A 21 -1.34 -18.85 15.17
N LEU A 22 -0.62 -19.91 15.59
CA LEU A 22 -1.15 -20.90 16.53
C LEU A 22 -1.33 -20.34 17.96
N ALA A 23 -0.40 -19.48 18.41
CA ALA A 23 -0.44 -18.84 19.72
C ALA A 23 -1.52 -17.75 19.77
N LEU A 24 -1.69 -16.94 18.72
CA LEU A 24 -2.72 -15.90 18.62
C LEU A 24 -4.12 -16.49 18.46
N CYS A 25 -4.30 -17.51 17.59
CA CYS A 25 -5.59 -18.20 17.49
C CYS A 25 -5.94 -18.97 18.77
N SER A 26 -4.94 -19.50 19.48
CA SER A 26 -5.14 -20.12 20.81
C SER A 26 -5.47 -19.08 21.89
N LEU A 27 -4.86 -17.89 21.84
CA LEU A 27 -5.09 -16.79 22.79
C LEU A 27 -6.45 -16.11 22.56
N GLU A 28 -6.90 -15.91 21.32
CA GLU A 28 -8.24 -15.40 21.01
C GLU A 28 -9.33 -16.40 21.40
N ALA A 29 -9.14 -17.69 21.13
CA ALA A 29 -10.10 -18.73 21.53
C ALA A 29 -10.21 -18.85 23.07
N THR A 30 -9.08 -18.82 23.79
CA THR A 30 -9.09 -18.86 25.26
C THR A 30 -9.51 -17.53 25.91
N ALA A 31 -9.29 -16.38 25.27
CA ALA A 31 -9.80 -15.10 25.74
C ALA A 31 -11.32 -15.00 25.55
N LEU A 32 -11.85 -15.52 24.43
CA LEU A 32 -13.29 -15.56 24.17
C LEU A 32 -13.99 -16.56 25.11
N ASP A 33 -13.42 -17.75 25.37
CA ASP A 33 -13.97 -18.70 26.34
C ASP A 33 -13.89 -18.18 27.78
N ARG A 34 -12.82 -17.50 28.18
CA ARG A 34 -12.71 -16.92 29.54
C ARG A 34 -13.63 -15.72 29.77
N VAL A 35 -13.95 -14.95 28.73
CA VAL A 35 -14.96 -13.87 28.82
C VAL A 35 -16.38 -14.46 28.89
N THR A 36 -16.60 -15.66 28.36
CA THR A 36 -17.92 -16.30 28.34
C THR A 36 -18.17 -17.16 29.59
N GLU A 37 -17.13 -17.67 30.27
CA GLU A 37 -17.26 -18.48 31.51
C GLU A 37 -17.21 -17.69 32.83
N GLN A 38 -17.02 -16.37 32.83
CA GLN A 38 -17.01 -15.55 34.06
C GLN A 38 -18.12 -14.48 34.15
N LEU A 39 -19.34 -14.82 33.69
CA LEU A 39 -20.55 -14.08 34.07
C LEU A 39 -21.41 -14.90 35.03
N PRO A 40 -21.25 -14.76 36.36
CA PRO A 40 -22.35 -14.98 37.28
C PRO A 40 -23.18 -13.70 37.40
N SER A 41 -24.48 -13.88 37.26
CA SER A 41 -25.51 -12.92 37.57
C SER A 41 -25.50 -12.48 39.05
N CYS A 42 -25.72 -11.17 39.24
CA CYS A 42 -26.35 -10.48 40.37
C CYS A 42 -25.51 -9.58 41.31
N SER A 43 -25.96 -8.31 41.30
CA SER A 43 -26.12 -7.29 42.37
C SER A 43 -24.91 -6.55 42.98
N LEU A 44 -25.08 -5.23 43.00
CA LEU A 44 -24.30 -4.19 43.69
C LEU A 44 -24.16 -4.48 45.20
N GLU A 45 -22.96 -4.27 45.76
CA GLU A 45 -22.62 -3.14 46.68
C GLU A 45 -21.17 -3.28 47.23
N ASP A 46 -20.50 -2.14 47.30
CA ASP A 46 -19.42 -1.70 48.19
C ASP A 46 -17.94 -2.22 48.16
N VAL A 47 -17.08 -1.29 47.72
CA VAL A 47 -15.89 -0.67 48.39
C VAL A 47 -14.60 -1.50 48.73
N ALA A 48 -13.52 -1.03 48.06
CA ALA A 48 -12.11 -0.88 48.47
C ALA A 48 -11.02 -1.95 48.16
N PRO A 49 -9.77 -1.52 47.86
CA PRO A 49 -8.70 -2.34 47.25
C PRO A 49 -7.60 -2.74 48.27
N ILE A 50 -6.74 -3.73 47.95
CA ILE A 50 -5.31 -3.82 48.38
C ILE A 50 -4.58 -5.06 47.78
N GLU A 51 -3.39 -4.76 47.21
CA GLU A 51 -2.06 -5.40 47.19
C GLU A 51 -1.73 -6.86 46.77
N HIS A 52 -0.69 -6.93 45.92
CA HIS A 52 0.50 -7.82 45.86
C HIS A 52 0.49 -9.20 46.54
N ILE A 53 0.75 -10.27 45.77
CA ILE A 53 1.65 -11.38 46.16
C ILE A 53 2.39 -11.95 44.93
N ASN A 54 3.72 -12.13 45.10
CA ASN A 54 4.66 -12.84 44.23
C ASN A 54 4.76 -14.35 44.57
N HIS A 55 5.34 -15.09 43.62
CA HIS A 55 6.08 -16.37 43.71
C HIS A 55 5.41 -17.66 43.18
N ALA A 56 5.98 -18.08 42.04
CA ALA A 56 6.60 -19.37 41.73
C ALA A 56 5.84 -20.68 41.98
N GLU A 57 5.72 -21.50 40.93
CA GLU A 57 6.19 -22.89 40.99
C GLU A 57 6.48 -23.47 39.60
N SER A 58 7.59 -24.18 39.54
CA SER A 58 8.12 -24.95 38.42
C SER A 58 7.42 -26.30 38.30
N SER A 59 6.98 -26.68 37.10
CA SER A 59 6.71 -28.09 36.78
C SER A 59 7.33 -28.45 35.44
N SER A 60 8.35 -29.31 35.50
CA SER A 60 8.93 -30.02 34.37
C SER A 60 7.89 -30.97 33.75
N GLY A 61 7.52 -30.74 32.50
CA GLY A 61 6.75 -31.68 31.68
C GLY A 61 7.43 -31.83 30.33
N SER A 62 7.95 -33.03 30.05
CA SER A 62 8.52 -33.38 28.76
C SER A 62 7.43 -33.33 27.67
N TYR A 63 7.49 -32.36 26.77
CA TYR A 63 6.60 -32.30 25.62
C TYR A 63 7.05 -33.30 24.54
N GLN A 64 6.23 -34.33 24.32
CA GLN A 64 6.31 -35.19 23.16
C GLN A 64 5.91 -34.42 21.91
N PHE A 65 6.75 -34.51 20.87
CA PHE A 65 6.41 -34.14 19.51
C PHE A 65 5.25 -35.02 19.02
N GLY A 66 4.20 -34.40 18.46
CA GLY A 66 3.23 -35.07 17.61
C GLY A 66 1.82 -35.15 18.19
N ARG A 67 1.06 -34.06 18.07
CA ARG A 67 -0.38 -34.12 17.70
C ARG A 67 -0.82 -32.77 17.17
N VAL A 68 -1.38 -32.79 15.95
CA VAL A 68 -2.13 -31.70 15.35
C VAL A 68 -3.37 -31.45 16.22
N PRO A 69 -3.72 -30.21 16.59
CA PRO A 69 -4.97 -29.92 17.30
C PRO A 69 -6.16 -30.32 16.42
N GLU A 70 -7.03 -31.15 16.99
CA GLU A 70 -8.23 -31.75 16.35
C GLU A 70 -9.26 -30.71 15.87
N GLN A 71 -9.08 -29.43 16.22
CA GLN A 71 -10.01 -28.33 15.92
C GLN A 71 -9.81 -27.67 14.54
N LEU A 72 -8.71 -27.95 13.82
CA LEU A 72 -8.52 -27.45 12.44
C LEU A 72 -9.15 -28.36 11.36
N GLN A 73 -9.71 -29.52 11.74
CA GLN A 73 -10.30 -30.48 10.80
C GLN A 73 -11.75 -30.17 10.39
N GLU A 74 -12.42 -29.23 11.04
CA GLU A 74 -13.88 -29.10 10.89
C GLU A 74 -14.34 -28.23 9.71
N THR A 75 -13.44 -27.63 8.92
CA THR A 75 -13.83 -26.96 7.66
C THR A 75 -13.02 -27.48 6.48
N HIS A 76 -13.73 -28.04 5.50
CA HIS A 76 -13.15 -28.49 4.22
C HIS A 76 -12.36 -27.38 3.50
N THR A 77 -12.67 -26.11 3.79
CA THR A 77 -11.98 -24.90 3.30
C THR A 77 -10.61 -24.69 3.95
N GLY A 78 -10.47 -24.89 5.25
CA GLY A 78 -9.19 -24.70 5.96
C GLY A 78 -8.11 -25.70 5.52
N LEU A 79 -8.49 -26.97 5.34
CA LEU A 79 -7.59 -28.02 4.85
C LEU A 79 -7.11 -27.75 3.40
N SER A 80 -8.01 -27.24 2.55
CA SER A 80 -7.71 -26.89 1.15
C SER A 80 -6.73 -25.71 1.04
N LEU A 81 -6.90 -24.69 1.90
CA LEU A 81 -6.02 -23.53 1.97
C LEU A 81 -4.62 -23.92 2.45
N TRP A 82 -4.54 -24.76 3.49
CA TRP A 82 -3.27 -25.25 4.02
C TRP A 82 -2.47 -26.07 2.99
N ASN A 83 -3.13 -26.99 2.28
CA ASN A 83 -2.48 -27.76 1.22
C ASN A 83 -1.97 -26.88 0.07
N SER A 84 -2.69 -25.81 -0.27
CA SER A 84 -2.27 -24.86 -1.31
C SER A 84 -1.06 -24.04 -0.88
N MET A 85 -1.03 -23.61 0.39
CA MET A 85 0.12 -22.91 0.98
C MET A 85 1.36 -23.80 1.06
N ALA A 86 1.22 -25.05 1.52
CA ALA A 86 2.31 -26.01 1.59
C ALA A 86 2.90 -26.30 0.20
N LYS A 87 2.04 -26.44 -0.81
CA LYS A 87 2.48 -26.61 -2.20
C LYS A 87 3.27 -25.40 -2.72
N LEU A 88 2.83 -24.18 -2.42
CA LEU A 88 3.57 -22.96 -2.79
C LEU A 88 4.92 -22.87 -2.09
N GLU A 89 4.98 -23.27 -0.81
CA GLU A 89 6.25 -23.33 -0.06
C GLU A 89 7.24 -24.28 -0.73
N ASP A 90 6.81 -25.49 -1.07
CA ASP A 90 7.64 -26.47 -1.77
C ASP A 90 8.12 -25.94 -3.13
N GLU A 91 7.23 -25.32 -3.92
CA GLU A 91 7.59 -24.71 -5.21
C GLU A 91 8.60 -23.55 -5.05
N ILE A 92 8.46 -22.69 -4.02
CA ILE A 92 9.42 -21.60 -3.73
C ILE A 92 10.79 -22.16 -3.35
N VAL A 93 10.82 -23.16 -2.46
CA VAL A 93 12.06 -23.79 -1.99
C VAL A 93 12.80 -24.48 -3.14
N GLU A 94 12.07 -25.10 -4.07
CA GLU A 94 12.67 -25.72 -5.25
C GLU A 94 13.38 -24.70 -6.13
N LEU A 95 12.80 -23.49 -6.28
CA LEU A 95 13.22 -22.46 -7.24
C LEU A 95 14.30 -21.49 -6.73
N LEU A 96 14.60 -21.48 -5.43
CA LEU A 96 15.65 -20.63 -4.85
C LEU A 96 17.03 -21.32 -4.87
N GLN A 97 18.07 -20.59 -5.28
CA GLN A 97 19.48 -20.94 -5.00
C GLN A 97 20.01 -20.05 -3.88
N PHE A 98 20.48 -20.65 -2.79
CA PHE A 98 21.18 -19.95 -1.71
C PHE A 98 22.68 -20.24 -1.79
N GLU A 99 23.42 -19.43 -2.55
CA GLU A 99 24.88 -19.51 -2.58
C GLU A 99 25.53 -18.72 -1.44
N HIS A 100 24.96 -17.60 -0.98
CA HIS A 100 25.53 -16.78 0.11
C HIS A 100 24.50 -16.13 1.04
N GLU A 101 24.95 -15.83 2.26
CA GLU A 101 24.17 -15.35 3.41
C GLU A 101 23.67 -13.90 3.28
N TYR A 102 24.12 -13.17 2.25
CA TYR A 102 23.82 -11.74 2.04
C TYR A 102 23.27 -11.39 0.65
N TYR A 103 23.28 -12.32 -0.31
CA TYR A 103 22.74 -12.11 -1.65
C TYR A 103 22.02 -13.40 -2.11
N PRO A 104 20.71 -13.36 -2.40
CA PRO A 104 20.07 -14.48 -3.07
C PRO A 104 20.77 -14.70 -4.42
N GLY A 105 21.21 -15.94 -4.68
CA GLY A 105 21.80 -16.31 -5.96
C GLY A 105 20.76 -16.22 -7.09
N PRO A 106 21.16 -16.39 -8.36
CA PRO A 106 20.21 -16.43 -9.47
C PRO A 106 19.13 -17.49 -9.21
N LEU A 107 17.86 -17.16 -9.47
CA LEU A 107 16.75 -18.10 -9.33
C LEU A 107 17.02 -19.33 -10.21
N LYS A 108 16.81 -20.54 -9.72
CA LYS A 108 16.99 -21.79 -10.50
C LYS A 108 16.21 -21.77 -11.82
N ILE A 109 15.07 -21.08 -11.83
CA ILE A 109 14.25 -20.90 -13.04
C ILE A 109 15.07 -20.32 -14.21
N SER A 110 16.05 -19.45 -13.94
CA SER A 110 16.94 -18.87 -14.97
C SER A 110 17.79 -19.91 -15.72
N MET A 111 18.06 -21.05 -15.08
CA MET A 111 18.88 -22.14 -15.63
C MET A 111 18.07 -23.16 -16.43
N LEU A 112 16.73 -23.09 -16.36
CA LEU A 112 15.85 -23.99 -17.11
C LEU A 112 15.75 -23.57 -18.59
N PRO A 113 15.51 -24.53 -19.51
CA PRO A 113 15.12 -24.22 -20.88
C PRO A 113 13.86 -23.34 -20.95
N ALA A 114 13.78 -22.46 -21.94
CA ALA A 114 12.67 -21.50 -22.09
C ALA A 114 11.24 -22.11 -22.00
N PRO A 115 10.93 -23.28 -22.61
CA PRO A 115 9.62 -23.91 -22.46
C PRO A 115 9.30 -24.32 -21.01
N GLU A 116 10.32 -24.76 -20.27
CA GLU A 116 10.19 -25.16 -18.87
C GLU A 116 10.02 -23.94 -17.97
N GLN A 117 10.76 -22.85 -18.23
CA GLN A 117 10.58 -21.57 -17.54
C GLN A 117 9.13 -21.09 -17.61
N VAL A 118 8.55 -21.06 -18.83
CA VAL A 118 7.16 -20.65 -19.06
C VAL A 118 6.17 -21.59 -18.37
N LYS A 119 6.40 -22.90 -18.45
CA LYS A 119 5.55 -23.90 -17.78
C LYS A 119 5.55 -23.71 -16.26
N THR A 120 6.73 -23.54 -15.67
CA THR A 120 6.90 -23.37 -14.23
C THR A 120 6.22 -22.11 -13.72
N ILE A 121 6.47 -20.95 -14.35
CA ILE A 121 5.86 -19.70 -13.88
C ILE A 121 4.33 -19.69 -14.04
N ASN A 122 3.80 -20.26 -15.12
CA ASN A 122 2.35 -20.35 -15.32
C ASN A 122 1.71 -21.35 -14.34
N SER A 123 2.40 -22.45 -14.01
CA SER A 123 1.95 -23.40 -12.98
C SER A 123 1.89 -22.74 -11.61
N PHE A 124 2.96 -22.02 -11.23
CA PHE A 124 3.02 -21.30 -9.96
C PHE A 124 1.92 -20.25 -9.87
N PHE A 125 1.72 -19.46 -10.95
CA PHE A 125 0.66 -18.47 -11.02
C PHE A 125 -0.72 -19.08 -10.79
N ARG A 126 -1.03 -20.22 -11.43
CA ARG A 126 -2.32 -20.90 -11.24
C ARG A 126 -2.51 -21.36 -9.80
N THR A 127 -1.50 -21.97 -9.18
CA THR A 127 -1.57 -22.35 -7.76
C THR A 127 -1.82 -21.12 -6.86
N PHE A 128 -1.18 -19.99 -7.15
CA PHE A 128 -1.40 -18.75 -6.41
C PHE A 128 -2.81 -18.17 -6.62
N SER A 129 -3.33 -18.19 -7.85
CA SER A 129 -4.70 -17.78 -8.15
C SER A 129 -5.74 -18.66 -7.44
N ASP A 130 -5.51 -19.97 -7.36
CA ASP A 130 -6.39 -20.88 -6.63
C ASP A 130 -6.41 -20.52 -5.13
N LEU A 131 -5.25 -20.25 -4.52
CA LEU A 131 -5.15 -19.78 -3.12
C LEU A 131 -5.92 -18.48 -2.89
N GLU A 132 -5.77 -17.50 -3.78
CA GLU A 132 -6.47 -16.21 -3.70
C GLU A 132 -7.99 -16.37 -3.79
N SER A 133 -8.47 -17.25 -4.67
CA SER A 133 -9.90 -17.53 -4.83
C SER A 133 -10.53 -18.16 -3.57
N LEU A 134 -9.74 -18.93 -2.82
CA LEU A 134 -10.14 -19.58 -1.57
C LEU A 134 -10.12 -18.61 -0.39
N ASN A 135 -9.15 -17.69 -0.35
CA ASN A 135 -9.00 -16.71 0.74
C ASN A 135 -9.58 -15.35 0.38
N LYS A 136 -10.92 -15.25 0.33
CA LYS A 136 -11.60 -14.02 -0.10
C LYS A 136 -11.41 -12.83 0.85
N SER A 137 -11.08 -13.06 2.12
CA SER A 137 -10.89 -12.04 3.15
C SER A 137 -9.74 -12.44 4.08
N PRO A 138 -8.48 -12.30 3.62
CA PRO A 138 -7.32 -12.74 4.37
C PRO A 138 -7.15 -11.92 5.66
N THR A 139 -6.65 -12.56 6.72
CA THR A 139 -6.15 -11.84 7.90
C THR A 139 -4.95 -10.97 7.54
N PRO A 140 -4.56 -9.97 8.36
CA PRO A 140 -3.39 -9.14 8.07
C PRO A 140 -2.09 -9.94 7.86
N SER A 141 -1.91 -11.01 8.64
CA SER A 141 -0.74 -11.91 8.52
C SER A 141 -0.79 -12.75 7.24
N GLU A 142 -1.96 -13.28 6.89
CA GLU A 142 -2.15 -14.00 5.62
C GLU A 142 -1.92 -13.08 4.42
N ALA A 143 -2.43 -11.85 4.48
CA ALA A 143 -2.23 -10.85 3.45
C ALA A 143 -0.75 -10.51 3.25
N GLU A 144 0.02 -10.40 4.33
CA GLU A 144 1.48 -10.23 4.26
C GLU A 144 2.18 -11.42 3.57
N ILE A 145 1.79 -12.65 3.90
CA ILE A 145 2.35 -13.85 3.26
C ILE A 145 2.01 -13.85 1.77
N MET A 146 0.75 -13.60 1.40
CA MET A 146 0.31 -13.53 0.02
C MET A 146 1.03 -12.43 -0.77
N LEU A 147 1.33 -11.28 -0.13
CA LEU A 147 2.16 -10.23 -0.74
C LEU A 147 3.57 -10.74 -1.05
N LYS A 148 4.21 -11.48 -0.14
CA LYS A 148 5.54 -12.07 -0.38
C LYS A 148 5.52 -13.08 -1.53
N VAL A 149 4.48 -13.92 -1.61
CA VAL A 149 4.31 -14.87 -2.72
C VAL A 149 4.12 -14.14 -4.05
N LEU A 150 3.30 -13.08 -4.07
CA LEU A 150 3.11 -12.24 -5.26
C LEU A 150 4.41 -11.55 -5.70
N GLN A 151 5.19 -11.02 -4.75
CA GLN A 151 6.51 -10.45 -5.03
C GLN A 151 7.45 -11.48 -5.67
N PHE A 152 7.49 -12.70 -5.13
CA PHE A 152 8.28 -13.79 -5.69
C PHE A 152 7.87 -14.13 -7.13
N LEU A 153 6.56 -14.20 -7.40
CA LEU A 153 6.01 -14.43 -8.73
C LEU A 153 6.44 -13.33 -9.73
N LEU A 154 6.42 -12.06 -9.32
CA LEU A 154 6.88 -10.95 -10.16
C LEU A 154 8.39 -10.97 -10.39
N LEU A 155 9.18 -11.38 -9.38
CA LEU A 155 10.62 -11.57 -9.51
C LEU A 155 10.96 -12.70 -10.50
N MET A 156 10.25 -13.83 -10.46
CA MET A 156 10.42 -14.89 -11.45
C MET A 156 10.17 -14.38 -12.87
N ARG A 157 9.12 -13.59 -13.09
CA ARG A 157 8.84 -12.98 -14.40
C ARG A 157 10.00 -12.10 -14.84
N LEU A 158 10.49 -11.23 -13.96
CA LEU A 158 11.59 -10.34 -14.26
C LEU A 158 12.85 -11.12 -14.66
N GLU A 159 13.13 -12.22 -13.96
CA GLU A 159 14.30 -13.05 -14.23
C GLU A 159 14.19 -13.82 -15.56
N ILE A 160 13.00 -14.33 -15.89
CA ILE A 160 12.75 -14.93 -17.22
C ILE A 160 12.91 -13.87 -18.31
N GLN A 161 12.37 -12.66 -18.12
CA GLN A 161 12.53 -11.57 -19.08
C GLN A 161 14.01 -11.17 -19.27
N ARG A 162 14.81 -11.22 -18.20
CA ARG A 162 16.24 -10.92 -18.24
C ARG A 162 17.02 -11.97 -19.04
N THR A 163 16.72 -13.24 -18.83
CA THR A 163 17.39 -14.37 -19.48
C THR A 163 16.94 -14.59 -20.93
N GLN A 164 15.68 -14.30 -21.24
CA GLN A 164 15.09 -14.44 -22.58
C GLN A 164 15.07 -13.12 -23.36
N ARG A 165 15.98 -12.18 -23.05
CA ARG A 165 16.03 -10.87 -23.69
C ARG A 165 16.15 -11.01 -25.21
N GLY A 166 15.18 -10.49 -25.94
CA GLY A 166 15.12 -10.55 -27.42
C GLY A 166 14.28 -11.71 -27.99
N ALA A 167 13.78 -12.63 -27.16
CA ALA A 167 12.91 -13.73 -27.57
C ALA A 167 11.43 -13.43 -27.23
N SER A 168 10.80 -12.51 -27.97
CA SER A 168 9.43 -12.06 -27.66
C SER A 168 8.42 -13.21 -27.58
N ALA A 169 8.56 -14.22 -28.45
CA ALA A 169 7.71 -15.40 -28.51
C ALA A 169 7.72 -16.25 -27.23
N VAL A 170 8.75 -16.14 -26.38
CA VAL A 170 8.79 -16.79 -25.06
C VAL A 170 8.03 -15.93 -24.04
N THR A 171 8.30 -14.63 -24.02
CA THR A 171 7.67 -13.70 -23.08
C THR A 171 6.16 -13.53 -23.31
N GLU A 172 5.69 -13.67 -24.55
CA GLU A 172 4.26 -13.63 -24.92
C GLU A 172 3.46 -14.81 -24.33
N LYS A 173 4.13 -15.92 -23.99
CA LYS A 173 3.49 -17.12 -23.41
C LYS A 173 3.39 -17.08 -21.89
N ILE A 174 4.00 -16.09 -21.23
CA ILE A 174 3.94 -15.92 -19.78
C ILE A 174 2.60 -15.27 -19.44
N GLU A 175 1.74 -15.98 -18.70
CA GLU A 175 0.37 -15.54 -18.40
C GLU A 175 0.35 -14.22 -17.63
N ILE A 176 1.23 -14.09 -16.63
CA ILE A 176 1.35 -12.89 -15.80
C ILE A 176 2.02 -11.69 -16.49
N ALA A 177 2.39 -11.84 -17.76
CA ALA A 177 2.82 -10.72 -18.61
C ALA A 177 1.68 -10.15 -19.46
N LYS A 178 0.52 -10.80 -19.51
CA LYS A 178 -0.64 -10.31 -20.27
C LYS A 178 -1.23 -9.07 -19.61
N PRO A 179 -1.65 -8.04 -20.38
CA PRO A 179 -2.12 -6.78 -19.83
C PRO A 179 -3.24 -6.91 -18.79
N THR A 180 -4.29 -7.67 -19.11
CA THR A 180 -5.43 -7.88 -18.21
C THR A 180 -5.01 -8.53 -16.89
N VAL A 181 -4.12 -9.52 -16.95
CA VAL A 181 -3.61 -10.23 -15.77
C VAL A 181 -2.76 -9.29 -14.91
N VAL A 182 -1.96 -8.41 -15.52
CA VAL A 182 -1.19 -7.41 -14.77
C VAL A 182 -2.14 -6.45 -14.02
N VAL A 183 -3.22 -6.00 -14.66
CA VAL A 183 -4.25 -5.15 -14.01
C VAL A 183 -4.89 -5.89 -12.82
N ASP A 184 -5.25 -7.16 -12.99
CA ASP A 184 -5.82 -7.98 -11.91
C ASP A 184 -4.83 -8.16 -10.75
N LEU A 185 -3.54 -8.39 -11.06
CA LEU A 185 -2.50 -8.50 -10.03
C LEU A 185 -2.25 -7.18 -9.28
N VAL A 186 -2.41 -6.04 -9.94
CA VAL A 186 -2.36 -4.71 -9.28
C VAL A 186 -3.55 -4.55 -8.33
N ALA A 187 -4.74 -4.95 -8.77
CA ALA A 187 -5.94 -4.93 -7.93
C ALA A 187 -5.76 -5.81 -6.69
N LEU A 188 -5.25 -7.03 -6.88
CA LEU A 188 -4.94 -7.98 -5.82
C LEU A 188 -3.88 -7.42 -4.87
N HIS A 189 -2.78 -6.90 -5.39
CA HIS A 189 -1.73 -6.27 -4.57
C HIS A 189 -2.31 -5.18 -3.67
N THR A 190 -3.14 -4.30 -4.24
CA THR A 190 -3.83 -3.24 -3.50
C THR A 190 -4.74 -3.82 -2.40
N LYS A 191 -5.51 -4.86 -2.72
CA LYS A 191 -6.40 -5.53 -1.75
C LYS A 191 -5.61 -6.13 -0.59
N LEU A 192 -4.48 -6.79 -0.87
CA LEU A 192 -3.65 -7.37 0.18
C LEU A 192 -2.99 -6.29 1.05
N LEU A 193 -2.57 -5.15 0.46
CA LEU A 193 -2.09 -4.02 1.24
C LEU A 193 -3.18 -3.44 2.15
N VAL A 194 -4.42 -3.35 1.66
CA VAL A 194 -5.58 -2.95 2.47
C VAL A 194 -5.73 -3.87 3.70
N HIS A 195 -5.75 -5.19 3.50
CA HIS A 195 -5.90 -6.14 4.61
C HIS A 195 -4.70 -6.15 5.56
N LYS A 196 -3.48 -6.00 5.02
CA LYS A 196 -2.25 -5.92 5.83
C LYS A 196 -2.26 -4.67 6.73
N LEU A 197 -2.65 -3.52 6.17
CA LEU A 197 -2.48 -2.22 6.83
C LEU A 197 -3.72 -1.76 7.61
N GLY A 198 -4.92 -2.20 7.20
CA GLY A 198 -6.20 -1.79 7.78
C GLY A 198 -6.31 -0.27 7.92
N ASN A 199 -6.65 0.19 9.12
CA ASN A 199 -6.78 1.61 9.47
C ASN A 199 -5.50 2.44 9.27
N ASN A 200 -4.32 1.80 9.16
CA ASN A 200 -3.04 2.48 8.91
C ASN A 200 -2.75 2.64 7.42
N PHE A 201 -3.65 2.24 6.53
CA PHE A 201 -3.43 2.28 5.08
C PHE A 201 -3.07 3.69 4.58
N PHE A 202 -3.67 4.74 5.14
CA PHE A 202 -3.38 6.12 4.73
C PHE A 202 -2.17 6.74 5.42
N ASP A 203 -1.59 6.07 6.42
CA ASP A 203 -0.45 6.58 7.18
C ASP A 203 0.83 5.77 6.92
N SER A 204 0.72 4.66 6.19
CA SER A 204 1.83 3.76 5.88
C SER A 204 2.58 4.13 4.60
N PHE A 205 3.91 4.05 4.65
CA PHE A 205 4.77 4.19 3.47
C PHE A 205 4.69 3.01 2.49
N GLU A 206 4.11 1.89 2.92
CA GLU A 206 3.87 0.72 2.07
C GLU A 206 2.57 0.83 1.27
N SER A 207 1.78 1.89 1.52
CA SER A 207 0.51 2.13 0.85
C SER A 207 0.68 2.42 -0.64
N VAL A 208 -0.44 2.39 -1.38
CA VAL A 208 -0.48 2.57 -2.83
C VAL A 208 -1.40 3.72 -3.22
N VAL A 209 -0.92 4.56 -4.12
CA VAL A 209 -1.65 5.74 -4.62
C VAL A 209 -2.17 5.46 -6.04
N PRO A 210 -3.44 5.78 -6.35
CA PRO A 210 -4.02 5.60 -7.69
C PRO A 210 -3.57 6.71 -8.66
N ASP A 211 -2.27 6.76 -8.96
CA ASP A 211 -1.66 7.64 -9.96
C ASP A 211 -0.70 6.83 -10.84
N ILE A 212 -0.74 7.00 -12.16
CA ILE A 212 0.07 6.18 -13.06
C ILE A 212 1.58 6.38 -12.85
N THR A 213 2.02 7.59 -12.52
CA THR A 213 3.44 7.87 -12.26
C THR A 213 3.87 7.14 -10.99
N PHE A 214 3.01 7.12 -9.97
CA PHE A 214 3.22 6.32 -8.78
C PHE A 214 3.23 4.81 -9.08
N LEU A 215 2.33 4.29 -9.92
CA LEU A 215 2.34 2.85 -10.25
C LEU A 215 3.59 2.42 -11.03
N GLU A 216 4.21 3.32 -11.79
CA GLU A 216 5.43 3.06 -12.55
C GLU A 216 6.72 3.19 -11.74
N SER A 217 6.72 3.95 -10.65
CA SER A 217 7.97 4.32 -9.95
C SER A 217 7.90 4.27 -8.44
N GLY A 218 6.70 4.33 -7.86
CA GLY A 218 6.44 4.32 -6.44
C GLY A 218 6.96 3.06 -5.76
N ALA A 219 7.44 3.24 -4.53
CA ALA A 219 8.22 2.23 -3.85
C ALA A 219 7.39 0.96 -3.53
N ALA A 220 6.11 1.10 -3.17
CA ALA A 220 5.19 -0.02 -2.98
C ALA A 220 5.01 -0.85 -4.28
N MET A 221 5.12 -0.20 -5.44
CA MET A 221 4.93 -0.80 -6.75
C MET A 221 6.25 -1.24 -7.42
N GLY A 222 7.36 -1.29 -6.66
CA GLY A 222 8.69 -1.57 -7.21
C GLY A 222 8.79 -2.85 -8.03
N TYR A 223 8.14 -3.94 -7.59
CA TYR A 223 8.11 -5.22 -8.32
C TYR A 223 7.20 -5.20 -9.56
N PHE A 224 6.24 -4.28 -9.61
CA PHE A 224 5.33 -4.07 -10.73
C PHE A 224 5.89 -3.12 -11.79
N ARG A 225 6.88 -2.28 -11.46
CA ARG A 225 7.45 -1.24 -12.34
C ARG A 225 7.61 -1.67 -13.79
N GLY A 226 8.31 -2.79 -14.03
CA GLY A 226 8.54 -3.31 -15.38
C GLY A 226 7.29 -3.86 -16.06
N ALA A 227 6.31 -4.36 -15.29
CA ALA A 227 5.02 -4.80 -15.81
C ALA A 227 4.15 -3.61 -16.23
N ILE A 228 4.01 -2.60 -15.36
CA ILE A 228 3.18 -1.41 -15.61
C ILE A 228 3.74 -0.56 -16.74
N THR A 229 5.06 -0.34 -16.77
CA THR A 229 5.70 0.46 -17.82
C THR A 229 5.46 -0.14 -19.21
N ALA A 230 5.38 -1.46 -19.31
CA ALA A 230 5.16 -2.19 -20.55
C ALA A 230 3.69 -2.28 -21.00
N LEU A 231 2.73 -1.84 -20.16
CA LEU A 231 1.32 -1.85 -20.51
C LEU A 231 1.02 -0.82 -21.62
N PRO A 232 0.06 -1.12 -22.52
CA PRO A 232 -0.59 -0.10 -23.34
C PRO A 232 -1.22 1.00 -22.47
N GLU A 233 -1.38 2.20 -23.04
CA GLU A 233 -1.90 3.36 -22.30
C GLU A 233 -3.31 3.14 -21.73
N GLU A 234 -4.18 2.41 -22.43
CA GLU A 234 -5.53 2.08 -21.93
C GLU A 234 -5.48 1.13 -20.72
N ASP A 235 -4.56 0.15 -20.74
CA ASP A 235 -4.37 -0.78 -19.63
C ASP A 235 -3.69 -0.11 -18.43
N LYS A 236 -2.83 0.90 -18.65
CA LYS A 236 -2.30 1.75 -17.58
C LYS A 236 -3.41 2.48 -16.83
N GLN A 237 -4.39 3.01 -17.55
CA GLN A 237 -5.56 3.63 -16.92
C GLN A 237 -6.44 2.61 -16.22
N SER A 238 -6.59 1.42 -16.80
CA SER A 238 -7.30 0.31 -16.16
C SER A 238 -6.62 -0.10 -14.83
N ALA A 239 -5.29 -0.09 -14.77
CA ALA A 239 -4.55 -0.34 -13.52
C ALA A 239 -4.83 0.74 -12.46
N VAL A 240 -4.79 2.03 -12.84
CA VAL A 240 -5.15 3.13 -11.92
C VAL A 240 -6.58 3.00 -11.42
N HIS A 241 -7.51 2.70 -12.32
CA HIS A 241 -8.92 2.49 -11.99
C HIS A 241 -9.12 1.28 -11.06
N ALA A 242 -8.36 0.20 -11.26
CA ALA A 242 -8.39 -0.97 -10.41
C ALA A 242 -7.90 -0.66 -8.99
N VAL A 243 -6.79 0.07 -8.82
CA VAL A 243 -6.31 0.53 -7.49
C VAL A 243 -7.39 1.35 -6.80
N LEU A 244 -7.93 2.35 -7.49
CA LEU A 244 -8.96 3.24 -6.92
C LEU A 244 -10.21 2.46 -6.51
N THR A 245 -10.71 1.57 -7.38
CA THR A 245 -11.91 0.77 -7.11
C THR A 245 -11.69 -0.15 -5.91
N THR A 246 -10.52 -0.77 -5.80
CA THR A 246 -10.17 -1.62 -4.66
C THR A 246 -10.13 -0.82 -3.35
N ILE A 247 -9.49 0.35 -3.34
CA ILE A 247 -9.44 1.23 -2.15
C ILE A 247 -10.87 1.62 -1.73
N LEU A 248 -11.71 2.04 -2.68
CA LEU A 248 -13.09 2.47 -2.39
C LEU A 248 -14.01 1.31 -1.97
N ALA A 249 -13.75 0.08 -2.45
CA ALA A 249 -14.48 -1.12 -2.03
C ALA A 249 -14.24 -1.43 -0.55
N HIS A 250 -13.05 -1.12 -0.04
CA HIS A 250 -12.64 -1.39 1.34
C HIS A 250 -12.59 -0.13 2.21
N GLU A 251 -13.31 0.93 1.82
CA GLU A 251 -13.33 2.21 2.56
C GLU A 251 -13.69 2.07 4.06
N ARG A 252 -14.42 1.01 4.46
CA ARG A 252 -14.78 0.79 5.87
C ARG A 252 -13.64 0.20 6.69
N GLU A 253 -12.70 -0.49 6.04
CA GLU A 253 -11.56 -1.16 6.65
C GLU A 253 -10.35 -0.22 6.78
N ILE A 254 -10.23 0.74 5.86
CA ILE A 254 -9.06 1.64 5.79
C ILE A 254 -9.28 3.01 6.42
N PHE A 255 -10.54 3.44 6.60
CA PHE A 255 -10.83 4.66 7.36
C PHE A 255 -11.04 4.28 8.83
N PRO A 256 -10.25 4.84 9.76
CA PRO A 256 -10.48 4.63 11.19
C PRO A 256 -11.92 4.98 11.56
N GLU A 257 -12.53 4.24 12.50
CA GLU A 257 -13.90 4.52 12.97
C GLU A 257 -14.08 5.95 13.52
N THR A 258 -12.98 6.51 14.04
CA THR A 258 -12.90 7.89 14.55
C THR A 258 -12.92 8.95 13.45
N VAL A 259 -12.70 8.56 12.18
CA VAL A 259 -12.70 9.47 11.03
C VAL A 259 -14.08 9.48 10.39
N HIS A 260 -14.85 10.53 10.67
CA HIS A 260 -16.13 10.75 10.02
C HIS A 260 -15.95 11.07 8.52
N ARG A 261 -16.62 10.29 7.68
CA ARG A 261 -16.74 10.51 6.24
C ARG A 261 -17.93 11.39 5.95
N SER A 262 -17.76 12.35 5.05
CA SER A 262 -18.85 13.25 4.68
C SER A 262 -19.93 12.51 3.88
N THR A 263 -21.18 12.96 4.01
CA THR A 263 -22.30 12.40 3.23
C THR A 263 -22.07 12.52 1.73
N GLN A 264 -21.44 13.62 1.28
CA GLN A 264 -21.12 13.82 -0.15
C GLN A 264 -20.09 12.79 -0.64
N PHE A 265 -19.04 12.54 0.14
CA PHE A 265 -18.04 11.52 -0.18
C PHE A 265 -18.66 10.12 -0.25
N ILE A 266 -19.48 9.74 0.73
CA ILE A 266 -20.15 8.43 0.75
C ILE A 266 -21.05 8.26 -0.49
N LYS A 267 -21.77 9.31 -0.89
CA LYS A 267 -22.62 9.31 -2.07
C LYS A 267 -21.81 9.03 -3.34
N ILE A 268 -20.66 9.69 -3.50
CA ILE A 268 -19.75 9.46 -4.64
C ILE A 268 -19.20 8.04 -4.64
N CYS A 269 -18.69 7.56 -3.51
CA CYS A 269 -18.13 6.21 -3.42
C CYS A 269 -19.19 5.14 -3.73
N THR A 270 -20.43 5.36 -3.32
CA THR A 270 -21.56 4.48 -3.63
C THR A 270 -21.91 4.53 -5.12
N GLY A 271 -22.00 5.73 -5.70
CA GLY A 271 -22.27 5.92 -7.13
C GLY A 271 -21.22 5.27 -8.03
N PHE A 272 -19.94 5.41 -7.67
CA PHE A 272 -18.82 4.83 -8.41
C PHE A 272 -18.76 3.30 -8.30
N ARG A 273 -19.06 2.72 -7.13
CA ARG A 273 -19.12 1.27 -6.95
C ARG A 273 -20.28 0.63 -7.71
N ASN A 274 -21.43 1.29 -7.74
CA ASN A 274 -22.67 0.73 -8.30
C ASN A 274 -22.84 0.97 -9.80
N SER A 275 -22.07 1.89 -10.40
CA SER A 275 -22.22 2.25 -11.81
C SER A 275 -20.88 2.40 -12.52
N LYS A 276 -20.77 1.77 -13.70
CA LYS A 276 -19.65 2.02 -14.65
C LYS A 276 -19.65 3.47 -15.18
N LEU A 277 -20.76 4.19 -15.04
CA LEU A 277 -20.95 5.57 -15.50
C LEU A 277 -21.47 6.43 -14.34
N LEU A 278 -20.73 7.48 -13.98
CA LEU A 278 -21.22 8.44 -13.00
C LEU A 278 -22.40 9.21 -13.59
N LEU A 279 -23.57 9.07 -12.95
CA LEU A 279 -24.74 9.90 -13.25
C LEU A 279 -24.42 11.39 -13.05
N PRO A 280 -25.13 12.31 -13.74
CA PRO A 280 -24.90 13.76 -13.65
C PRO A 280 -24.86 14.31 -12.22
N GLU A 281 -25.69 13.79 -11.32
CA GLU A 281 -25.70 14.18 -9.90
C GLU A 281 -24.42 13.79 -9.15
N HIS A 282 -23.75 12.69 -9.54
CA HIS A 282 -22.47 12.32 -8.97
C HIS A 282 -21.38 13.24 -9.49
N ILE A 283 -21.43 13.62 -10.77
CA ILE A 283 -20.51 14.60 -11.37
C ILE A 283 -20.66 15.96 -10.70
N ALA A 284 -21.89 16.41 -10.46
CA ALA A 284 -22.16 17.64 -9.72
C ALA A 284 -21.58 17.59 -8.30
N THR A 285 -21.72 16.46 -7.61
CA THR A 285 -21.15 16.26 -6.26
C THR A 285 -19.62 16.28 -6.29
N LEU A 286 -18.98 15.64 -7.28
CA LEU A 286 -17.53 15.68 -7.47
C LEU A 286 -17.04 17.11 -7.67
N VAL A 287 -17.66 17.85 -8.59
CA VAL A 287 -17.30 19.25 -8.87
C VAL A 287 -17.46 20.10 -7.62
N ASN A 288 -18.55 19.94 -6.87
CA ASN A 288 -18.78 20.68 -5.62
C ASN A 288 -17.66 20.44 -4.59
N ILE A 289 -17.22 19.19 -4.40
CA ILE A 289 -16.09 18.88 -3.50
C ILE A 289 -14.78 19.49 -4.02
N LEU A 290 -14.51 19.40 -5.32
CA LEU A 290 -13.27 19.92 -5.91
C LEU A 290 -13.19 21.44 -5.84
N GLU A 291 -14.32 22.13 -5.96
CA GLU A 291 -14.39 23.59 -5.92
C GLU A 291 -14.53 24.17 -4.51
N ASN A 292 -15.27 23.52 -3.61
CA ASN A 292 -15.56 24.01 -2.26
C ASN A 292 -15.39 22.88 -1.22
N PRO A 293 -14.18 22.35 -1.03
CA PRO A 293 -13.96 21.18 -0.19
C PRO A 293 -14.32 21.40 1.27
N GLU A 294 -14.10 22.60 1.81
CA GLU A 294 -14.44 22.93 3.19
C GLU A 294 -15.94 22.76 3.46
N ALA A 295 -16.78 23.37 2.62
CA ALA A 295 -18.22 23.29 2.72
C ALA A 295 -18.75 21.88 2.41
N ALA A 296 -18.16 21.21 1.42
CA ALA A 296 -18.62 19.91 0.93
C ALA A 296 -18.25 18.73 1.84
N LEU A 297 -17.07 18.76 2.45
CA LEU A 297 -16.51 17.68 3.26
C LEU A 297 -16.61 17.93 4.78
N GLY A 298 -16.96 19.15 5.20
CA GLY A 298 -17.07 19.53 6.61
C GLY A 298 -15.77 19.35 7.40
N ASN A 299 -15.81 19.47 8.72
CA ASN A 299 -14.64 19.32 9.61
C ASN A 299 -14.25 17.85 9.86
N SER A 300 -14.10 17.07 8.80
CA SER A 300 -13.67 15.67 8.92
C SER A 300 -12.15 15.60 9.12
N THR A 301 -11.70 14.86 10.13
CA THR A 301 -10.26 14.53 10.35
C THR A 301 -9.62 13.90 9.10
N GLY A 302 -10.42 13.26 8.25
CA GLY A 302 -10.03 12.68 6.97
C GLY A 302 -10.35 13.53 5.74
N ARG A 303 -10.61 14.84 5.87
CA ARG A 303 -10.96 15.74 4.75
C ARG A 303 -9.93 15.67 3.62
N ARG A 304 -8.65 15.70 4.01
CA ARG A 304 -7.49 15.55 3.12
C ARG A 304 -7.58 14.29 2.25
N ILE A 305 -7.83 13.14 2.87
CA ILE A 305 -7.89 11.83 2.19
C ILE A 305 -9.12 11.77 1.28
N GLN A 306 -10.29 12.20 1.77
CA GLN A 306 -11.52 12.25 0.98
C GLN A 306 -11.34 13.12 -0.28
N TYR A 307 -10.73 14.29 -0.13
CA TYR A 307 -10.44 15.17 -1.27
C TYR A 307 -9.53 14.51 -2.30
N GLN A 308 -8.45 13.86 -1.85
CA GLN A 308 -7.52 13.16 -2.75
C GLN A 308 -8.22 12.04 -3.53
N LEU A 309 -9.01 11.21 -2.85
CA LEU A 309 -9.73 10.12 -3.50
C LEU A 309 -10.76 10.66 -4.50
N VAL A 310 -11.44 11.76 -4.18
CA VAL A 310 -12.35 12.46 -5.10
C VAL A 310 -11.59 13.01 -6.32
N PHE A 311 -10.43 13.62 -6.10
CA PHE A 311 -9.57 14.09 -7.18
C PHE A 311 -9.15 12.94 -8.08
N TYR A 312 -8.67 11.83 -7.52
CA TYR A 312 -8.24 10.67 -8.30
C TYR A 312 -9.37 10.00 -9.07
N LEU A 313 -10.55 9.95 -8.46
CA LEU A 313 -11.75 9.49 -9.13
C LEU A 313 -12.08 10.36 -10.34
N PHE A 314 -12.10 11.68 -10.16
CA PHE A 314 -12.32 12.60 -11.27
C PHE A 314 -11.22 12.49 -12.34
N ASP A 315 -9.96 12.39 -11.92
CA ASP A 315 -8.80 12.27 -12.81
C ASP A 315 -8.85 11.00 -13.67
N SER A 316 -9.37 9.89 -13.13
CA SER A 316 -9.52 8.62 -13.85
C SER A 316 -10.60 8.67 -14.95
N ILE A 317 -11.60 9.53 -14.80
CA ILE A 317 -12.76 9.59 -15.72
C ILE A 317 -12.78 10.83 -16.62
N LYS A 318 -11.98 11.87 -16.32
CA LYS A 318 -11.97 13.15 -17.05
C LYS A 318 -11.60 13.03 -18.53
N ARG A 319 -11.08 11.89 -18.98
CA ARG A 319 -10.78 11.62 -20.39
C ARG A 319 -12.06 11.48 -21.23
N ASP A 320 -13.18 11.14 -20.61
CA ASP A 320 -14.48 11.16 -21.28
C ASP A 320 -14.96 12.60 -21.44
N THR A 321 -15.04 13.04 -22.70
CA THR A 321 -15.50 14.38 -23.08
C THR A 321 -16.89 14.69 -22.53
N ASN A 322 -17.80 13.72 -22.44
CA ASN A 322 -19.15 13.93 -21.91
C ASN A 322 -19.11 14.22 -20.40
N ILE A 323 -18.25 13.51 -19.66
CA ILE A 323 -18.05 13.75 -18.23
C ILE A 323 -17.48 15.15 -18.01
N MET A 324 -16.50 15.57 -18.81
CA MET A 324 -15.95 16.93 -18.71
C MET A 324 -16.95 18.01 -19.09
N ILE A 325 -17.75 17.81 -20.15
CA ILE A 325 -18.82 18.75 -20.51
C ILE A 325 -19.81 18.88 -19.35
N GLU A 326 -20.22 17.76 -18.75
CA GLU A 326 -21.13 17.77 -17.62
C GLU A 326 -20.50 18.45 -16.39
N ALA A 327 -19.25 18.17 -16.08
CA ALA A 327 -18.53 18.81 -14.98
C ALA A 327 -18.46 20.34 -15.14
N LEU A 328 -18.21 20.82 -16.37
CA LEU A 328 -18.20 22.25 -16.67
C LEU A 328 -19.58 22.91 -16.54
N LYS A 329 -20.69 22.16 -16.63
CA LYS A 329 -22.02 22.73 -16.35
C LYS A 329 -22.19 23.07 -14.87
N HIS A 330 -21.58 22.28 -13.98
CA HIS A 330 -21.70 22.42 -12.53
C HIS A 330 -20.59 23.27 -11.90
N SER A 331 -19.51 23.55 -12.63
CA SER A 331 -18.44 24.41 -12.14
C SER A 331 -18.89 25.87 -12.07
N CYS A 332 -18.56 26.53 -10.95
CA CYS A 332 -18.75 27.96 -10.77
C CYS A 332 -17.94 28.80 -11.78
N ASP A 333 -16.79 28.30 -12.25
CA ASP A 333 -15.93 28.99 -13.21
C ASP A 333 -15.31 28.00 -14.21
N ARG A 334 -15.97 27.86 -15.36
CA ARG A 334 -15.56 26.98 -16.47
C ARG A 334 -14.16 27.27 -16.99
N GLY A 335 -13.76 28.54 -17.00
CA GLY A 335 -12.46 28.96 -17.55
C GLY A 335 -11.29 28.53 -16.68
N VAL A 336 -11.54 28.33 -15.39
CA VAL A 336 -10.49 28.10 -14.38
C VAL A 336 -10.55 26.69 -13.80
N PHE A 337 -11.67 25.98 -13.91
CA PHE A 337 -11.81 24.60 -13.41
C PHE A 337 -10.71 23.66 -13.91
N GLN A 338 -10.36 23.72 -15.20
CA GLN A 338 -9.25 22.92 -15.74
C GLN A 338 -7.91 23.31 -15.14
N SER A 339 -7.67 24.60 -14.88
CA SER A 339 -6.47 25.07 -14.18
C SER A 339 -6.41 24.59 -12.73
N LYS A 340 -7.55 24.50 -12.04
CA LYS A 340 -7.66 23.90 -10.70
C LYS A 340 -7.25 22.43 -10.71
N LEU A 341 -7.79 21.64 -11.65
CA LEU A 341 -7.43 20.23 -11.83
C LEU A 341 -5.94 20.07 -12.18
N GLY A 342 -5.43 20.91 -13.08
CA GLY A 342 -4.02 20.96 -13.45
C GLY A 342 -3.15 21.24 -12.23
N PHE A 343 -3.46 22.29 -11.47
CA PHE A 343 -2.75 22.62 -10.24
C PHE A 343 -2.74 21.45 -9.27
N MET A 344 -3.89 20.83 -8.96
CA MET A 344 -3.94 19.68 -8.06
C MET A 344 -3.09 18.52 -8.57
N GLY A 345 -3.20 18.15 -9.86
CA GLY A 345 -2.41 17.05 -10.40
C GLY A 345 -0.90 17.26 -10.21
N MET A 346 -0.44 18.49 -10.41
CA MET A 346 0.97 18.85 -10.29
C MET A 346 1.43 18.93 -8.84
N TYR A 347 0.62 19.55 -7.99
CA TYR A 347 0.84 19.64 -6.56
C TYR A 347 0.92 18.23 -5.94
N LEU A 348 -0.02 17.33 -6.24
CA LEU A 348 0.00 15.97 -5.73
C LEU A 348 1.22 15.17 -6.23
N LYS A 349 1.58 15.30 -7.51
CA LYS A 349 2.78 14.67 -8.07
C LYS A 349 4.07 15.17 -7.41
N LYS A 350 4.14 16.46 -7.07
CA LYS A 350 5.30 17.06 -6.41
C LYS A 350 5.63 16.35 -5.09
N TYR A 351 4.64 16.09 -4.23
CA TYR A 351 4.89 15.51 -2.90
C TYR A 351 4.88 13.98 -2.91
N ARG A 352 3.91 13.34 -3.59
CA ARG A 352 3.71 11.88 -3.51
C ARG A 352 4.78 11.06 -4.22
N ASN A 353 5.13 11.44 -5.45
CA ASN A 353 6.07 10.68 -6.27
C ASN A 353 7.53 10.85 -5.82
N ARG A 354 7.76 11.65 -4.78
CA ARG A 354 9.07 11.89 -4.16
C ARG A 354 9.18 11.37 -2.75
N PHE A 355 8.07 10.95 -2.14
CA PHE A 355 8.10 10.35 -0.82
C PHE A 355 8.97 9.08 -0.91
N LEU A 356 10.21 9.19 -0.40
CA LEU A 356 11.24 8.14 -0.39
C LEU A 356 11.81 7.73 -1.78
N ASP A 357 11.55 8.47 -2.87
CA ASP A 357 12.18 8.24 -4.19
C ASP A 357 12.82 9.52 -4.75
N GLY A 358 14.15 9.61 -4.62
CA GLY A 358 14.95 10.72 -5.14
C GLY A 358 15.15 10.72 -6.66
N ARG A 359 14.71 9.68 -7.38
CA ARG A 359 14.85 9.60 -8.84
C ARG A 359 13.85 10.46 -9.59
N TYR A 360 12.80 10.91 -8.91
CA TYR A 360 11.81 11.82 -9.47
C TYR A 360 12.38 13.26 -9.50
N LYS A 361 13.12 13.58 -10.57
CA LYS A 361 13.69 14.91 -10.81
C LYS A 361 12.59 15.88 -11.23
N HIS A 362 12.37 16.97 -10.47
CA HIS A 362 11.56 18.10 -10.98
C HIS A 362 12.48 18.98 -11.79
N THR A 363 11.91 19.57 -12.83
CA THR A 363 12.16 20.98 -13.13
C THR A 363 11.19 21.81 -12.29
N GLU A 364 11.69 22.78 -11.50
CA GLU A 364 10.87 23.77 -10.75
C GLU A 364 9.83 24.51 -11.63
N GLN A 365 9.98 24.39 -12.95
CA GLN A 365 9.15 25.00 -13.98
C GLN A 365 7.70 24.52 -14.02
N GLU A 366 7.35 23.36 -13.45
CA GLU A 366 5.99 22.85 -13.68
C GLU A 366 4.92 23.69 -12.93
N LEU A 367 5.12 24.13 -11.69
CA LEU A 367 4.11 24.99 -11.02
C LEU A 367 4.10 26.45 -11.55
N SER A 368 5.08 26.83 -12.37
CA SER A 368 5.26 28.21 -12.88
C SER A 368 4.07 28.75 -13.69
N PRO A 369 3.43 27.99 -14.61
CA PRO A 369 2.25 28.45 -15.34
C PRO A 369 1.03 28.69 -14.46
N MET A 370 0.93 27.99 -13.33
CA MET A 370 -0.14 28.21 -12.34
C MET A 370 0.16 29.42 -11.46
N GLY A 371 1.45 29.69 -11.21
CA GLY A 371 1.91 30.88 -10.50
C GLY A 371 1.55 32.19 -11.19
N SER A 372 1.50 32.23 -12.52
CA SER A 372 1.04 33.44 -13.25
C SER A 372 -0.47 33.64 -13.07
N LEU A 373 -1.28 32.59 -13.22
CA LEU A 373 -2.73 32.67 -13.03
C LEU A 373 -3.11 33.05 -11.59
N ALA A 374 -2.43 32.48 -10.60
CA ALA A 374 -2.64 32.80 -9.19
C ALA A 374 -2.27 34.26 -8.84
N ARG A 375 -1.36 34.90 -9.59
CA ARG A 375 -1.04 36.33 -9.41
C ARG A 375 -2.10 37.25 -10.00
N THR A 376 -2.77 36.82 -11.07
CA THR A 376 -3.69 37.68 -11.84
C THR A 376 -5.16 37.43 -11.53
N TYR A 377 -5.51 36.29 -10.92
CA TYR A 377 -6.90 35.91 -10.70
C TYR A 377 -7.16 35.48 -9.24
N GLU A 378 -7.73 36.40 -8.47
CA GLU A 378 -7.96 36.25 -7.03
C GLU A 378 -8.83 35.03 -6.64
N PRO A 379 -9.92 34.69 -7.36
CA PRO A 379 -10.72 33.50 -7.02
C PRO A 379 -9.93 32.19 -7.10
N PHE A 380 -9.00 32.08 -8.06
CA PHE A 380 -8.13 30.91 -8.17
C PHE A 380 -7.10 30.86 -7.04
N ARG A 381 -6.49 32.00 -6.70
CA ARG A 381 -5.57 32.11 -5.56
C ARG A 381 -6.25 31.76 -4.24
N ASN A 382 -7.47 32.26 -4.01
CA ASN A 382 -8.25 31.93 -2.82
C ASN A 382 -8.62 30.45 -2.77
N TRP A 383 -8.98 29.86 -3.90
CA TRP A 383 -9.23 28.42 -3.98
C TRP A 383 -7.96 27.61 -3.65
N ILE A 384 -6.79 28.00 -4.15
CA ILE A 384 -5.51 27.37 -3.77
C ILE A 384 -5.29 27.46 -2.26
N PHE A 385 -5.51 28.63 -1.67
CA PHE A 385 -5.38 28.83 -0.22
C PHE A 385 -6.31 27.88 0.56
N ILE A 386 -7.59 27.82 0.20
CA ILE A 386 -8.58 26.95 0.86
C ILE A 386 -8.18 25.47 0.74
N VAL A 387 -7.81 25.01 -0.44
CA VAL A 387 -7.41 23.61 -0.61
C VAL A 387 -6.17 23.33 0.25
N LEU A 388 -5.11 24.12 0.14
CA LEU A 388 -3.87 23.80 0.83
C LEU A 388 -3.95 23.98 2.35
N HIS A 389 -4.44 25.11 2.83
CA HIS A 389 -4.50 25.38 4.26
C HIS A 389 -5.65 24.63 4.92
N GLU A 390 -6.88 24.78 4.43
CA GLU A 390 -8.05 24.21 5.10
C GLU A 390 -8.22 22.72 4.82
N THR A 391 -7.82 22.23 3.64
CA THR A 391 -8.00 20.80 3.29
C THR A 391 -6.76 19.94 3.57
N PHE A 392 -5.57 20.45 3.27
CA PHE A 392 -4.31 19.72 3.47
C PHE A 392 -3.57 20.08 4.76
N GLY A 393 -3.95 21.17 5.45
CA GLY A 393 -3.35 21.54 6.73
C GLY A 393 -1.98 22.20 6.61
N HIS A 394 -1.64 22.77 5.44
CA HIS A 394 -0.41 23.55 5.30
C HIS A 394 -0.41 24.73 6.26
N LYS A 395 0.74 25.02 6.88
CA LYS A 395 0.85 26.16 7.83
C LYS A 395 1.19 27.43 7.07
N THR A 396 1.94 27.33 5.97
CA THR A 396 2.42 28.48 5.20
C THR A 396 2.40 28.23 3.69
N HIS A 397 2.21 29.31 2.91
CA HIS A 397 2.40 29.25 1.45
C HIS A 397 3.84 28.91 1.04
N SER A 398 4.83 29.18 1.89
CA SER A 398 6.24 28.84 1.64
C SER A 398 6.49 27.33 1.58
N GLU A 399 5.67 26.51 2.22
CA GLU A 399 5.76 25.04 2.13
C GLU A 399 5.61 24.53 0.69
N LEU A 400 4.91 25.27 -0.17
CA LEU A 400 4.82 24.98 -1.61
C LEU A 400 6.15 25.12 -2.34
N HIS A 401 7.09 25.87 -1.77
CA HIS A 401 8.40 26.14 -2.34
C HIS A 401 9.53 25.41 -1.59
N GLU A 402 9.21 24.71 -0.50
CA GLU A 402 10.19 23.90 0.20
C GLU A 402 10.77 22.80 -0.69
N GLU A 403 12.08 22.60 -0.52
CA GLU A 403 12.82 21.52 -1.15
C GLU A 403 12.40 20.16 -0.58
N ILE A 404 12.61 19.13 -1.38
CA ILE A 404 12.30 17.74 -1.05
C ILE A 404 13.01 17.38 0.26
N GLY A 405 12.29 16.74 1.18
CA GLY A 405 12.85 16.30 2.46
C GLY A 405 12.79 17.31 3.61
N LYS A 406 12.61 18.61 3.32
CA LYS A 406 12.26 19.60 4.36
C LYS A 406 10.79 19.47 4.76
N ALA A 407 9.94 19.16 3.78
CA ALA A 407 8.53 18.92 3.99
C ALA A 407 8.30 17.54 4.67
N ARG A 408 7.69 17.55 5.86
CA ARG A 408 7.47 16.36 6.71
C ARG A 408 6.16 15.67 6.38
N TYR A 409 5.94 15.36 5.11
CA TYR A 409 4.69 14.73 4.67
C TYR A 409 4.86 13.24 4.41
N ASP A 410 3.87 12.43 4.83
CA ASP A 410 3.75 11.05 4.38
C ASP A 410 3.23 10.94 2.93
N LEU A 411 3.09 9.71 2.45
CA LEU A 411 2.61 9.41 1.09
C LEU A 411 1.21 10.01 0.80
N TRP A 412 0.35 10.10 1.82
CA TRP A 412 -0.99 10.67 1.71
C TRP A 412 -1.04 12.11 2.23
N MET A 413 0.12 12.74 2.37
CA MET A 413 0.33 14.14 2.72
C MET A 413 -0.18 14.55 4.10
N ARG A 414 -0.08 13.65 5.08
CA ARG A 414 -0.20 13.98 6.51
C ARG A 414 1.08 14.64 6.99
N ASP A 415 0.98 15.72 7.74
CA ASP A 415 2.12 16.32 8.45
C ASP A 415 2.59 15.33 9.54
N LEU A 416 3.86 14.96 9.49
CA LEU A 416 4.50 14.05 10.44
C LEU A 416 5.21 14.87 11.51
N SER A 417 4.95 14.52 12.78
CA SER A 417 5.79 14.99 13.88
C SER A 417 7.22 14.47 13.74
N ASN A 418 8.17 15.10 14.45
CA ASN A 418 9.55 14.63 14.50
C ASN A 418 9.64 13.17 14.93
N ASP A 419 8.86 12.78 15.93
CA ASP A 419 8.87 11.42 16.48
C ASP A 419 8.32 10.41 15.46
N GLU A 420 7.26 10.76 14.73
CA GLU A 420 6.72 9.91 13.66
C GLU A 420 7.69 9.78 12.50
N LEU A 421 8.40 10.86 12.14
CA LEU A 421 9.44 10.81 11.12
C LEU A 421 10.60 9.90 11.55
N VAL A 422 11.06 10.01 12.81
CA VAL A 422 12.07 9.10 13.38
C VAL A 422 11.63 7.65 13.25
N GLN A 423 10.41 7.35 13.69
CA GLN A 423 9.86 5.99 13.66
C GLN A 423 9.79 5.46 12.23
N LEU A 424 9.32 6.28 11.29
CA LEU A 424 9.31 5.95 9.87
C LEU A 424 10.72 5.62 9.38
N LEU A 425 11.70 6.49 9.61
CA LEU A 425 13.07 6.30 9.13
C LEU A 425 13.75 5.04 9.69
N HIS A 426 13.40 4.63 10.91
CA HIS A 426 13.90 3.40 11.51
C HIS A 426 13.38 2.12 10.85
N VAL A 427 12.17 2.15 10.30
CA VAL A 427 11.55 0.97 9.68
C VAL A 427 11.74 0.90 8.17
N LEU A 428 12.38 1.92 7.57
CA LEU A 428 12.65 1.93 6.14
C LEU A 428 13.71 0.88 5.76
N PRO A 429 13.50 0.16 4.64
CA PRO A 429 14.57 -0.57 3.98
C PRO A 429 15.78 0.35 3.70
N SER A 430 16.99 -0.19 3.83
CA SER A 430 18.22 0.61 3.76
C SER A 430 18.35 1.42 2.46
N ASP A 431 17.95 0.87 1.32
CA ASP A 431 17.96 1.57 0.03
C ASP A 431 17.03 2.79 0.03
N ARG A 432 15.86 2.71 0.68
CA ARG A 432 14.91 3.82 0.80
C ARG A 432 15.34 4.85 1.83
N PHE A 433 15.90 4.39 2.94
CA PHE A 433 16.48 5.26 3.95
C PHE A 433 17.53 6.18 3.30
N TRP A 434 18.51 5.61 2.59
CA TRP A 434 19.56 6.39 1.96
C TRP A 434 19.07 7.31 0.85
N HIS A 435 18.09 6.89 0.04
CA HIS A 435 17.44 7.81 -0.91
C HIS A 435 16.82 9.02 -0.22
N TYR A 436 16.17 8.83 0.94
CA TYR A 436 15.62 9.93 1.72
C TYR A 436 16.72 10.83 2.31
N VAL A 437 17.80 10.26 2.85
CA VAL A 437 18.96 11.03 3.34
C VAL A 437 19.57 11.90 2.24
N HIS A 438 19.77 11.34 1.05
CA HIS A 438 20.33 12.07 -0.10
C HIS A 438 19.40 13.18 -0.61
N ALA A 439 18.09 12.95 -0.57
CA ALA A 439 17.12 13.95 -0.97
C ALA A 439 17.03 15.12 0.03
N THR A 440 17.20 14.84 1.33
CA THR A 440 17.09 15.82 2.43
C THR A 440 18.37 16.64 2.65
N LYS A 441 19.55 16.04 2.42
CA LYS A 441 20.84 16.73 2.60
C LYS A 441 21.70 16.67 1.34
N SER A 442 21.72 17.79 0.62
CA SER A 442 22.68 18.07 -0.43
C SER A 442 24.09 18.27 0.16
N GLY A 443 24.78 17.18 0.50
CA GLY A 443 26.15 17.25 1.04
C GLY A 443 26.71 15.95 1.62
N LEU A 444 25.86 14.98 1.98
CA LEU A 444 26.31 13.66 2.40
C LEU A 444 26.65 12.84 1.16
N THR A 445 27.94 12.57 0.95
CA THR A 445 28.40 11.79 -0.22
C THR A 445 28.28 10.28 0.02
N GLU A 446 28.11 9.49 -1.05
CA GLU A 446 28.07 8.02 -0.97
C GLU A 446 29.29 7.41 -0.24
N SER A 447 30.43 8.12 -0.18
CA SER A 447 31.62 7.67 0.56
C SER A 447 31.48 7.68 2.09
N GLU A 448 30.42 8.28 2.64
CA GLU A 448 30.17 8.34 4.09
C GLU A 448 29.19 7.25 4.59
N HIS A 449 28.68 6.40 3.69
CA HIS A 449 27.65 5.37 3.94
C HIS A 449 28.03 4.31 5.00
N GLY A 450 29.27 4.32 5.50
CA GLY A 450 29.75 3.37 6.50
C GLY A 450 30.40 3.98 7.74
N HIS A 451 30.32 5.29 7.96
CA HIS A 451 31.03 5.94 9.10
C HIS A 451 30.12 6.50 10.19
N TRP A 452 28.82 6.62 9.93
CA TRP A 452 27.87 7.20 10.89
C TRP A 452 26.79 6.17 11.27
N PRO A 453 26.54 5.96 12.58
CA PRO A 453 25.38 5.20 13.03
C PRO A 453 24.08 5.79 12.47
N THR A 454 23.12 4.94 12.05
CA THR A 454 21.80 5.37 11.54
C THR A 454 21.10 6.34 12.49
N SER A 455 21.25 6.15 13.80
CA SER A 455 20.70 7.04 14.83
C SER A 455 21.25 8.47 14.78
N ASP A 456 22.53 8.62 14.42
CA ASP A 456 23.19 9.93 14.36
C ASP A 456 22.81 10.67 13.08
N ILE A 457 22.61 9.93 11.99
CA ILE A 457 22.08 10.48 10.73
C ILE A 457 20.63 10.93 10.89
N ILE A 458 19.80 10.13 11.58
CA ILE A 458 18.40 10.49 11.86
C ILE A 458 18.33 11.78 12.69
N ARG A 459 19.15 11.91 13.76
CA ARG A 459 19.24 13.16 14.52
C ARG A 459 19.63 14.33 13.64
N LEU A 460 20.62 14.14 12.79
CA LEU A 460 21.12 15.16 11.87
C LEU A 460 20.06 15.58 10.82
N ILE A 461 19.07 14.74 10.50
CA ILE A 461 17.96 15.07 9.59
C ILE A 461 16.87 15.88 10.30
N ILE A 462 16.69 15.66 11.61
CA ILE A 462 15.64 16.31 12.41
C ILE A 462 16.07 17.71 12.85
N ASP A 463 17.35 17.85 13.19
CA ASP A 463 18.02 19.10 13.54
C ASP A 463 18.36 19.94 12.28
#